data_AF-A0A2H0RWM7-F1
#
_entry.id   AF-A0A2H0RWM7-F1
#
_cell.length_a   1.000
_cell.length_b   1.000
_cell.length_c   1.000
_cell.angle_alpha   90.00
_cell.angle_beta   90.00
_cell.angle_gamma   90.00
#
_symmetry.space_group_name_H-M   'P 1'
#
loop_
_entity.id
_entity.type
_entity.pdbx_description
1 polymer ?
#
loop_
_entity_poly.entity_id
_entity_poly.type
_entity_poly.pdbx_seq_one_letter_code
_entity_poly.pdbx_strand_id
1 'polypeptide(L)'
;IHCENCNSCTGCEDCNQCTDCLFCEECTGCSNCFGCYGLKHKEFHFFNEQLNPKEYQKRLEDIRGSHRLLIAAKKKAQEHFKTFPHRAAVVIHSEDSTGNYLTECRNVQHGYLYEKGHDLRYAYIGLDVKDGMDLSCYGWGELNYEVGSSLENHSAAFLSSVINCNNSYLCFVCQNADHLFGCIGLQRKKYCILNKQYSKEEYEELVPKIIEHMAETGEWGQFLPTTLSPWGYNETAASEYFPLSREETLKRGWKWKEDDPKEFMKQKYPIPDRIDDVQDDIVDAVLTCEETGRNYRITKQEFAFYRRREIPIPRKHPHRRHLERLSLQNPWQVWARKCEKCRKEIRTTYAPDRPEIVYCEQCYLAEVY
;
A
#
# COMPACT_ATOMS: atom_id res chain seq x y z
N ILE A 1 -9.78 2.79 -2.38
CA ILE A 1 -8.43 2.28 -2.72
C ILE A 1 -8.11 2.78 -4.11
N HIS A 2 -6.87 3.19 -4.39
CA HIS A 2 -6.45 3.86 -5.65
C HIS A 2 -7.43 4.96 -6.13
N CYS A 3 -7.93 5.78 -5.20
CA CYS A 3 -8.85 6.86 -5.55
C CYS A 3 -8.06 8.16 -5.77
N GLU A 4 -8.28 8.80 -6.92
CA GLU A 4 -7.58 10.02 -7.31
C GLU A 4 -8.55 11.21 -7.33
N ASN A 5 -8.10 12.39 -6.86
CA ASN A 5 -8.88 13.64 -6.86
C ASN A 5 -10.31 13.53 -6.26
N CYS A 6 -10.54 12.57 -5.36
CA CYS A 6 -11.85 12.30 -4.79
C CYS A 6 -12.06 13.08 -3.46
N ASN A 7 -13.17 13.81 -3.35
CA ASN A 7 -13.55 14.56 -2.16
C ASN A 7 -14.67 13.85 -1.39
N SER A 8 -14.56 13.79 -0.06
CA SER A 8 -15.63 13.30 0.83
C SER A 8 -16.19 11.90 0.50
N CYS A 9 -15.40 11.07 -0.19
CA CYS A 9 -15.78 9.71 -0.56
C CYS A 9 -15.46 8.71 0.56
N THR A 10 -16.28 7.67 0.73
CA THR A 10 -16.13 6.67 1.81
C THR A 10 -16.20 5.25 1.25
N GLY A 11 -15.12 4.48 1.41
CA GLY A 11 -15.09 3.06 1.00
C GLY A 11 -15.16 2.84 -0.52
N CYS A 12 -14.80 3.83 -1.33
CA CYS A 12 -14.72 3.69 -2.79
C CYS A 12 -13.39 3.06 -3.22
N GLU A 13 -13.37 2.46 -4.41
CA GLU A 13 -12.27 1.68 -5.00
C GLU A 13 -12.09 2.11 -6.48
N ASP A 14 -10.86 2.33 -6.92
CA ASP A 14 -10.44 2.73 -8.28
C ASP A 14 -11.25 3.90 -8.92
N CYS A 15 -11.75 4.82 -8.08
CA CYS A 15 -12.55 5.98 -8.49
C CYS A 15 -11.69 7.24 -8.75
N ASN A 16 -12.07 8.05 -9.75
CA ASN A 16 -11.40 9.32 -10.06
C ASN A 16 -12.38 10.51 -10.03
N GLN A 17 -11.94 11.68 -9.54
CA GLN A 17 -12.69 12.95 -9.55
C GLN A 17 -14.10 12.86 -8.93
N CYS A 18 -14.35 11.94 -8.00
CA CYS A 18 -15.68 11.74 -7.40
C CYS A 18 -15.90 12.59 -6.14
N THR A 19 -17.15 12.97 -5.86
CA THR A 19 -17.52 13.77 -4.69
C THR A 19 -18.72 13.17 -3.93
N ASP A 20 -18.60 13.03 -2.61
CA ASP A 20 -19.68 12.51 -1.73
C ASP A 20 -20.22 11.11 -2.14
N CYS A 21 -19.37 10.28 -2.74
CA CYS A 21 -19.69 8.90 -3.10
C CYS A 21 -19.39 7.91 -1.95
N LEU A 22 -20.20 6.86 -1.80
CA LEU A 22 -20.04 5.82 -0.78
C LEU A 22 -20.08 4.43 -1.42
N PHE A 23 -19.06 3.61 -1.17
CA PHE A 23 -18.93 2.27 -1.75
C PHE A 23 -19.17 2.29 -3.26
N CYS A 24 -18.36 3.03 -4.01
CA CYS A 24 -18.38 2.99 -5.47
C CYS A 24 -17.08 2.39 -6.01
N GLU A 25 -17.14 1.71 -7.15
CA GLU A 25 -16.01 1.09 -7.83
C GLU A 25 -15.91 1.60 -9.28
N GLU A 26 -14.69 1.82 -9.78
CA GLU A 26 -14.37 2.30 -11.15
C GLU A 26 -15.15 3.55 -11.63
N CYS A 27 -15.73 4.35 -10.72
CA CYS A 27 -16.52 5.53 -11.06
C CYS A 27 -15.62 6.75 -11.35
N THR A 28 -15.94 7.52 -12.39
CA THR A 28 -15.21 8.74 -12.78
C THR A 28 -16.13 9.97 -12.80
N GLY A 29 -15.71 11.05 -12.14
CA GLY A 29 -16.40 12.35 -12.18
C GLY A 29 -17.83 12.33 -11.64
N CYS A 30 -18.17 11.38 -10.76
CA CYS A 30 -19.52 11.21 -10.22
C CYS A 30 -19.71 11.95 -8.90
N SER A 31 -20.93 12.41 -8.62
CA SER A 31 -21.28 13.04 -7.34
C SER A 31 -22.44 12.31 -6.66
N ASN A 32 -22.49 12.24 -5.33
CA ASN A 32 -23.65 11.68 -4.61
C ASN A 32 -24.09 10.30 -5.16
N CYS A 33 -23.14 9.35 -5.28
CA CYS A 33 -23.45 7.98 -5.70
C CYS A 33 -23.22 6.98 -4.55
N PHE A 34 -24.02 5.92 -4.50
CA PHE A 34 -23.93 4.87 -3.49
C PHE A 34 -23.94 3.48 -4.13
N GLY A 35 -22.97 2.62 -3.84
CA GLY A 35 -22.99 1.23 -4.32
C GLY A 35 -22.79 1.09 -5.83
N CYS A 36 -22.26 2.10 -6.52
CA CYS A 36 -22.24 2.17 -7.99
C CYS A 36 -20.94 1.65 -8.61
N TYR A 37 -21.03 1.06 -9.81
CA TYR A 37 -19.90 0.53 -10.58
C TYR A 37 -19.78 1.25 -11.93
N GLY A 38 -18.56 1.67 -12.31
CA GLY A 38 -18.20 2.08 -13.68
C GLY A 38 -18.89 3.35 -14.22
N LEU A 39 -19.58 4.12 -13.39
CA LEU A 39 -20.34 5.30 -13.85
C LEU A 39 -19.42 6.46 -14.24
N LYS A 40 -19.82 7.22 -15.27
CA LYS A 40 -19.15 8.45 -15.73
C LYS A 40 -20.07 9.66 -15.68
N HIS A 41 -19.63 10.71 -14.99
CA HIS A 41 -20.31 12.01 -14.90
C HIS A 41 -21.80 11.89 -14.51
N LYS A 42 -22.08 11.06 -13.50
CA LYS A 42 -23.42 10.80 -12.97
C LYS A 42 -23.60 11.35 -11.57
N GLU A 43 -24.85 11.65 -11.23
CA GLU A 43 -25.22 12.07 -9.89
C GLU A 43 -26.47 11.37 -9.36
N PHE A 44 -26.60 11.26 -8.03
CA PHE A 44 -27.76 10.67 -7.34
C PHE A 44 -28.10 9.23 -7.79
N HIS A 45 -27.08 8.40 -8.03
CA HIS A 45 -27.29 6.98 -8.36
C HIS A 45 -27.12 6.08 -7.12
N PHE A 46 -27.91 5.01 -7.05
CA PHE A 46 -27.91 4.05 -5.95
C PHE A 46 -27.91 2.62 -6.51
N PHE A 47 -26.78 1.90 -6.48
CA PHE A 47 -26.56 0.62 -7.20
C PHE A 47 -26.85 0.75 -8.71
N ASN A 48 -26.24 1.76 -9.35
CA ASN A 48 -26.44 2.17 -10.75
C ASN A 48 -27.88 2.58 -11.15
N GLU A 49 -28.85 2.60 -10.24
CA GLU A 49 -30.19 3.17 -10.43
C GLU A 49 -30.16 4.70 -10.26
N GLN A 50 -30.52 5.47 -11.28
CA GLN A 50 -30.70 6.94 -11.16
C GLN A 50 -31.92 7.24 -10.27
N LEU A 51 -31.70 7.99 -9.19
CA LEU A 51 -32.77 8.48 -8.31
C LEU A 51 -32.94 10.00 -8.44
N ASN A 52 -34.07 10.50 -7.94
CA ASN A 52 -34.21 11.91 -7.63
C ASN A 52 -33.48 12.23 -6.29
N PRO A 53 -33.01 13.48 -6.07
CA PRO A 53 -32.22 13.81 -4.88
C PRO A 53 -32.91 13.52 -3.54
N LYS A 54 -34.24 13.70 -3.44
CA LYS A 54 -34.98 13.46 -2.19
C LYS A 54 -35.01 11.98 -1.83
N GLU A 55 -35.23 11.12 -2.82
CA GLU A 55 -35.23 9.67 -2.63
C GLU A 55 -33.82 9.14 -2.35
N TYR A 56 -32.80 9.68 -3.02
CA TYR A 56 -31.40 9.35 -2.74
C TYR A 56 -31.03 9.62 -1.29
N GLN A 57 -31.33 10.83 -0.77
CA GLN A 57 -31.05 11.15 0.64
C GLN A 57 -31.83 10.24 1.59
N LYS A 58 -33.11 9.97 1.33
CA LYS A 58 -33.91 9.05 2.15
C LYS A 58 -33.31 7.63 2.18
N ARG A 59 -32.80 7.10 1.06
CA ARG A 59 -32.12 5.79 1.03
C ARG A 59 -30.76 5.81 1.76
N LEU A 60 -30.12 6.98 1.93
CA LEU A 60 -28.88 7.15 2.70
C LEU A 60 -29.09 7.31 4.21
N GLU A 61 -30.12 8.05 4.64
CA GLU A 61 -30.39 8.40 6.05
C GLU A 61 -30.42 7.18 6.98
N ASP A 62 -31.06 6.09 6.53
CA ASP A 62 -31.10 4.81 7.26
C ASP A 62 -29.70 4.17 7.42
N ILE A 63 -28.86 4.26 6.39
CA ILE A 63 -27.57 3.57 6.31
C ILE A 63 -26.48 4.35 7.03
N ARG A 64 -26.46 5.68 6.90
CA ARG A 64 -25.47 6.54 7.53
C ARG A 64 -25.60 6.51 9.06
N GLY A 65 -24.47 6.56 9.73
CA GLY A 65 -24.36 6.41 11.18
C GLY A 65 -24.51 4.99 11.71
N SER A 66 -25.28 4.09 11.07
CA SER A 66 -25.57 2.72 11.54
C SER A 66 -24.46 1.72 11.18
N HIS A 67 -23.83 1.10 12.18
CA HIS A 67 -22.82 0.05 11.98
C HIS A 67 -23.38 -1.15 11.20
N ARG A 68 -24.51 -1.71 11.65
CA ARG A 68 -25.13 -2.90 11.06
C ARG A 68 -25.54 -2.66 9.61
N LEU A 69 -26.17 -1.52 9.31
CA LEU A 69 -26.63 -1.22 7.95
C LEU A 69 -25.47 -0.86 7.03
N LEU A 70 -24.46 -0.13 7.51
CA LEU A 70 -23.27 0.19 6.72
C LEU A 70 -22.48 -1.08 6.32
N ILE A 71 -22.30 -2.03 7.25
CA ILE A 71 -21.62 -3.31 6.95
C ILE A 71 -22.45 -4.16 5.97
N ALA A 72 -23.77 -4.22 6.14
CA ALA A 72 -24.65 -4.93 5.22
C ALA A 72 -24.62 -4.30 3.81
N ALA A 73 -24.61 -2.97 3.72
CA ALA A 73 -24.57 -2.25 2.46
C ALA A 73 -23.20 -2.34 1.77
N LYS A 74 -22.08 -2.29 2.51
CA LYS A 74 -20.74 -2.60 1.97
C LYS A 74 -20.71 -4.00 1.35
N LYS A 75 -21.21 -5.01 2.07
CA LYS A 75 -21.27 -6.38 1.54
C LYS A 75 -22.14 -6.44 0.27
N LYS A 76 -23.29 -5.77 0.26
CA LYS A 76 -24.16 -5.69 -0.92
C LYS A 76 -23.45 -5.03 -2.11
N ALA A 77 -22.67 -3.97 -1.90
CA ALA A 77 -21.86 -3.34 -2.94
C ALA A 77 -20.82 -4.32 -3.51
N GLN A 78 -20.07 -5.00 -2.64
CA GLN A 78 -19.08 -6.00 -3.07
C GLN A 78 -19.69 -7.18 -3.85
N GLU A 79 -20.90 -7.64 -3.52
CA GLU A 79 -21.59 -8.65 -4.34
C GLU A 79 -22.17 -8.07 -5.64
N HIS A 80 -22.55 -6.79 -5.67
CA HIS A 80 -22.99 -6.10 -6.88
C HIS A 80 -21.85 -5.93 -7.88
N PHE A 81 -20.66 -5.53 -7.42
CA PHE A 81 -19.48 -5.31 -8.27
C PHE A 81 -19.06 -6.55 -9.03
N LYS A 82 -19.08 -7.73 -8.39
CA LYS A 82 -18.82 -9.04 -9.04
C LYS A 82 -19.73 -9.35 -10.23
N THR A 83 -20.88 -8.68 -10.37
CA THR A 83 -21.78 -8.85 -11.53
C THR A 83 -21.36 -8.02 -12.75
N PHE A 84 -20.39 -7.11 -12.61
CA PHE A 84 -19.81 -6.32 -13.68
C PHE A 84 -18.45 -6.89 -14.14
N PRO A 85 -18.06 -6.66 -15.40
CA PRO A 85 -16.73 -7.04 -15.88
C PRO A 85 -15.66 -6.10 -15.36
N HIS A 86 -14.58 -6.67 -14.84
CA HIS A 86 -13.39 -5.94 -14.40
C HIS A 86 -12.31 -6.02 -15.49
N ARG A 87 -11.42 -5.03 -15.55
CA ARG A 87 -10.29 -5.02 -16.49
C ARG A 87 -9.26 -6.09 -16.13
N ALA A 88 -8.76 -6.81 -17.14
CA ALA A 88 -7.69 -7.80 -16.94
C ALA A 88 -6.43 -7.20 -16.30
N ALA A 89 -6.02 -6.00 -16.72
CA ALA A 89 -4.92 -5.26 -16.11
C ALA A 89 -5.08 -3.75 -16.42
N VAL A 90 -4.66 -2.90 -15.50
CA VAL A 90 -4.52 -1.46 -15.75
C VAL A 90 -3.12 -1.22 -16.34
N VAL A 91 -3.02 -1.36 -17.66
CA VAL A 91 -1.81 -1.03 -18.43
C VAL A 91 -2.05 0.26 -19.19
N ILE A 92 -1.23 1.28 -18.92
CA ILE A 92 -1.25 2.57 -19.61
C ILE A 92 0.11 2.72 -20.30
N HIS A 93 0.13 2.96 -21.61
CA HIS A 93 1.35 3.24 -22.40
C HIS A 93 2.59 2.37 -22.11
N SER A 94 2.48 1.04 -22.25
CA SER A 94 3.67 0.16 -22.24
C SER A 94 3.56 -0.99 -23.24
N GLU A 95 4.58 -1.11 -24.11
CA GLU A 95 4.82 -2.31 -24.91
C GLU A 95 5.65 -3.30 -24.07
N ASP A 96 5.29 -4.59 -24.11
CA ASP A 96 5.98 -5.73 -23.50
C ASP A 96 6.00 -5.87 -21.96
N SER A 97 5.42 -4.93 -21.19
CA SER A 97 5.39 -5.00 -19.71
C SER A 97 4.21 -5.80 -19.12
N THR A 98 4.40 -6.31 -17.89
CA THR A 98 3.33 -6.94 -17.09
C THR A 98 3.48 -6.56 -15.61
N GLY A 99 2.35 -6.19 -14.98
CA GLY A 99 2.26 -5.58 -13.65
C GLY A 99 0.91 -4.89 -13.47
N ASN A 100 0.68 -4.22 -12.34
CA ASN A 100 -0.49 -3.36 -12.13
C ASN A 100 -0.01 -1.91 -11.92
N TYR A 101 -0.60 -0.95 -12.65
CA TYR A 101 -0.17 0.47 -12.74
C TYR A 101 1.26 0.72 -13.28
N LEU A 102 1.33 1.18 -14.54
CA LEU A 102 2.56 1.63 -15.21
C LEU A 102 2.28 2.78 -16.17
N THR A 103 3.27 3.66 -16.29
CA THR A 103 3.60 4.59 -17.39
C THR A 103 5.12 4.83 -17.35
N GLU A 104 5.74 5.50 -18.33
CA GLU A 104 6.06 4.89 -19.62
C GLU A 104 7.46 4.24 -19.50
N CYS A 105 7.70 3.09 -20.16
CA CYS A 105 8.81 2.19 -19.75
C CYS A 105 9.50 1.44 -20.91
N ARG A 106 10.72 0.94 -20.68
CA ARG A 106 11.33 -0.29 -21.26
C ARG A 106 12.71 -0.55 -20.58
N ASN A 107 12.86 -1.51 -19.65
CA ASN A 107 13.37 -2.87 -19.94
C ASN A 107 13.22 -3.84 -18.71
N VAL A 108 11.99 -4.10 -18.24
CA VAL A 108 11.67 -4.61 -16.86
C VAL A 108 11.15 -6.07 -16.81
N GLN A 109 11.35 -6.81 -15.70
CA GLN A 109 10.95 -8.23 -15.57
C GLN A 109 10.55 -8.72 -14.14
N HIS A 110 9.68 -8.11 -13.32
CA HIS A 110 8.28 -7.73 -13.56
C HIS A 110 7.78 -6.98 -12.30
N GLY A 111 7.29 -5.74 -12.42
CA GLY A 111 7.06 -4.84 -11.27
C GLY A 111 5.61 -4.44 -10.99
N TYR A 112 5.37 -3.64 -9.94
CA TYR A 112 4.02 -3.37 -9.41
C TYR A 112 3.63 -1.90 -9.06
N LEU A 113 4.50 -0.90 -9.26
CA LEU A 113 4.16 0.54 -9.42
C LEU A 113 5.38 1.28 -10.01
N TYR A 114 5.20 2.24 -10.95
CA TYR A 114 6.09 3.41 -11.21
C TYR A 114 5.35 4.49 -12.03
N GLU A 115 5.88 5.72 -12.12
CA GLU A 115 5.31 6.80 -12.97
C GLU A 115 6.09 7.10 -14.28
N LYS A 116 7.43 6.94 -14.35
CA LYS A 116 8.27 6.74 -15.58
C LYS A 116 9.61 6.04 -15.26
N GLY A 117 10.41 5.64 -16.29
CA GLY A 117 11.80 5.18 -16.11
C GLY A 117 12.34 4.22 -17.19
N HIS A 118 13.54 3.65 -16.98
CA HIS A 118 14.30 2.91 -18.02
C HIS A 118 14.67 1.46 -17.63
N ASP A 119 15.95 1.16 -17.37
CA ASP A 119 16.44 -0.21 -17.13
C ASP A 119 16.46 -0.55 -15.62
N LEU A 120 15.77 -1.64 -15.25
CA LEU A 120 15.36 -1.94 -13.88
C LEU A 120 15.08 -3.44 -13.67
N ARG A 121 15.19 -3.89 -12.42
CA ARG A 121 14.66 -5.16 -11.85
C ARG A 121 14.47 -5.00 -10.33
N TYR A 122 13.61 -5.71 -9.60
CA TYR A 122 12.35 -6.43 -9.89
C TYR A 122 11.18 -5.67 -9.21
N ALA A 123 11.27 -4.35 -9.19
CA ALA A 123 10.91 -3.48 -8.06
C ALA A 123 9.41 -3.10 -7.86
N TYR A 124 9.19 -2.27 -6.82
CA TYR A 124 7.88 -1.99 -6.20
C TYR A 124 7.23 -0.62 -6.51
N ILE A 125 7.89 0.55 -6.40
CA ILE A 125 7.35 1.91 -6.69
C ILE A 125 8.43 2.84 -7.28
N GLY A 126 8.03 3.97 -7.86
CA GLY A 126 8.74 5.25 -7.81
C GLY A 126 8.43 6.18 -8.99
N LEU A 127 9.01 7.38 -9.05
CA LEU A 127 8.42 8.50 -9.82
C LEU A 127 9.10 8.83 -11.18
N ASP A 128 10.42 8.68 -11.36
CA ASP A 128 11.15 8.53 -12.67
C ASP A 128 12.60 8.01 -12.46
N VAL A 129 13.20 7.22 -13.37
CA VAL A 129 14.56 6.58 -13.18
C VAL A 129 15.36 6.38 -14.47
N LYS A 130 16.70 6.48 -14.39
CA LYS A 130 17.65 5.72 -15.26
C LYS A 130 18.99 5.50 -14.53
N ASP A 131 19.34 4.34 -13.97
CA ASP A 131 18.80 2.96 -13.97
C ASP A 131 18.95 2.33 -12.56
N GLY A 132 18.62 1.04 -12.34
CA GLY A 132 18.89 0.39 -11.04
C GLY A 132 18.45 -1.08 -10.84
N MET A 133 18.67 -1.58 -9.62
CA MET A 133 18.09 -2.80 -9.02
C MET A 133 18.28 -2.74 -7.48
N ASP A 134 17.75 -3.64 -6.64
CA ASP A 134 16.32 -3.96 -6.55
C ASP A 134 15.70 -3.07 -5.47
N LEU A 135 14.42 -2.71 -5.62
CA LEU A 135 13.89 -1.49 -5.02
C LEU A 135 12.50 -1.65 -4.38
N SER A 136 12.41 -1.12 -3.16
CA SER A 136 11.18 -0.85 -2.42
C SER A 136 11.32 0.45 -1.60
N CYS A 137 11.33 1.68 -2.14
CA CYS A 137 11.26 2.21 -3.51
C CYS A 137 11.22 3.79 -3.50
N TYR A 138 11.40 4.49 -4.63
CA TYR A 138 12.13 5.79 -4.71
C TYR A 138 11.33 7.02 -5.29
N GLY A 139 12.00 8.18 -5.47
CA GLY A 139 11.52 9.39 -6.18
C GLY A 139 12.10 9.61 -7.59
N TRP A 140 13.29 10.22 -7.69
CA TRP A 140 14.05 10.49 -8.94
C TRP A 140 15.55 10.13 -8.77
N GLY A 141 16.35 9.89 -9.83
CA GLY A 141 17.80 9.55 -9.68
C GLY A 141 18.57 8.95 -10.88
N GLU A 142 19.86 8.58 -10.68
CA GLU A 142 20.76 7.97 -11.68
C GLU A 142 21.75 6.90 -11.14
N LEU A 143 21.54 5.62 -11.48
CA LEU A 143 22.35 4.40 -11.17
C LEU A 143 22.32 3.90 -9.70
N ASN A 144 21.47 2.90 -9.40
CA ASN A 144 21.13 2.46 -8.03
C ASN A 144 21.33 0.96 -7.76
N TYR A 145 21.81 0.59 -6.56
CA TYR A 145 21.92 -0.80 -6.07
C TYR A 145 22.10 -0.92 -4.54
N GLU A 146 21.38 -1.71 -3.73
CA GLU A 146 19.94 -2.05 -3.71
C GLU A 146 19.23 -1.22 -2.60
N VAL A 147 17.89 -1.10 -2.59
CA VAL A 147 17.23 0.02 -1.86
C VAL A 147 15.87 -0.24 -1.21
N GLY A 148 15.74 0.15 0.06
CA GLY A 148 14.49 0.18 0.87
C GLY A 148 13.89 1.59 1.10
N SER A 149 13.67 2.34 0.02
CA SER A 149 13.09 3.71 -0.06
C SER A 149 14.02 4.91 0.21
N SER A 150 13.93 5.91 -0.68
CA SER A 150 14.86 7.03 -0.89
C SER A 150 14.19 8.17 -1.69
N LEU A 151 14.82 9.36 -1.81
CA LEU A 151 14.30 10.46 -2.65
C LEU A 151 15.30 11.14 -3.59
N GLU A 152 16.56 11.35 -3.19
CA GLU A 152 17.69 11.58 -4.11
C GLU A 152 19.01 11.35 -3.35
N ASN A 153 19.95 10.62 -3.96
CA ASN A 153 21.29 10.29 -3.46
C ASN A 153 22.20 10.09 -4.69
N HIS A 154 23.50 10.44 -4.63
CA HIS A 154 24.41 10.28 -5.77
C HIS A 154 25.64 9.43 -5.42
N SER A 155 25.99 8.49 -6.31
CA SER A 155 27.11 7.55 -6.13
C SER A 155 27.04 6.81 -4.78
N ALA A 156 25.93 6.13 -4.51
CA ALA A 156 25.65 5.54 -3.20
C ALA A 156 24.97 4.16 -3.33
N ALA A 157 25.30 3.22 -2.45
CA ALA A 157 24.84 1.83 -2.55
C ALA A 157 24.62 1.14 -1.19
N PHE A 158 23.77 0.10 -1.19
CA PHE A 158 23.40 -0.70 -0.01
C PHE A 158 22.77 0.16 1.10
N LEU A 159 21.63 0.79 0.81
CA LEU A 159 21.03 1.85 1.62
C LEU A 159 19.66 1.48 2.18
N SER A 160 19.40 1.86 3.42
CA SER A 160 18.06 1.78 4.03
C SER A 160 17.68 3.10 4.74
N SER A 161 16.58 3.71 4.29
CA SER A 161 16.06 5.00 4.78
C SER A 161 17.08 6.17 4.74
N VAL A 162 17.84 6.28 3.65
CA VAL A 162 18.89 7.31 3.46
C VAL A 162 18.45 8.41 2.50
N ILE A 163 18.68 9.68 2.87
CA ILE A 163 18.17 10.87 2.15
C ILE A 163 19.29 11.90 1.92
N ASN A 164 19.45 12.39 0.69
CA ASN A 164 20.40 13.44 0.32
C ASN A 164 21.83 13.13 0.79
N CYS A 165 22.34 11.95 0.43
CA CYS A 165 23.68 11.50 0.74
C CYS A 165 24.50 11.21 -0.53
N ASN A 166 25.77 11.61 -0.51
CA ASN A 166 26.68 11.48 -1.64
C ASN A 166 27.88 10.57 -1.28
N ASN A 167 28.38 9.79 -2.23
CA ASN A 167 29.56 8.91 -2.05
C ASN A 167 29.46 8.05 -0.78
N SER A 168 28.32 7.39 -0.59
CA SER A 168 27.91 6.80 0.69
C SER A 168 27.51 5.34 0.55
N TYR A 169 28.06 4.46 1.39
CA TYR A 169 27.94 3.00 1.26
C TYR A 169 27.54 2.35 2.59
N LEU A 170 26.71 1.29 2.52
CA LEU A 170 26.31 0.46 3.68
C LEU A 170 25.70 1.30 4.82
N CYS A 171 24.78 2.21 4.49
CA CYS A 171 24.26 3.22 5.41
C CYS A 171 22.79 3.01 5.80
N PHE A 172 22.46 3.34 7.05
CA PHE A 172 21.11 3.18 7.63
C PHE A 172 20.65 4.44 8.35
N VAL A 173 19.49 5.01 7.94
CA VAL A 173 18.87 6.21 8.54
C VAL A 173 19.77 7.47 8.54
N CYS A 174 20.67 7.59 7.55
CA CYS A 174 21.55 8.77 7.39
C CYS A 174 20.89 9.87 6.53
N GLN A 175 21.18 11.14 6.83
CA GLN A 175 20.57 12.28 6.11
C GLN A 175 21.52 13.46 5.88
N ASN A 176 21.45 14.07 4.69
CA ASN A 176 22.19 15.30 4.34
C ASN A 176 23.71 15.18 4.61
N ALA A 177 24.34 14.12 4.12
CA ALA A 177 25.72 13.74 4.48
C ALA A 177 26.55 13.33 3.25
N ASP A 178 27.85 13.15 3.43
CA ASP A 178 28.79 13.07 2.31
C ASP A 178 30.00 12.21 2.67
N HIS A 179 30.43 11.29 1.81
CA HIS A 179 31.56 10.38 2.10
C HIS A 179 31.34 9.58 3.42
N LEU A 180 30.39 8.65 3.38
CA LEU A 180 30.06 7.75 4.49
C LEU A 180 30.35 6.29 4.16
N PHE A 181 30.86 5.53 5.13
CA PHE A 181 31.02 4.08 5.03
C PHE A 181 30.51 3.39 6.31
N GLY A 182 29.54 2.48 6.17
CA GLY A 182 29.03 1.68 7.30
C GLY A 182 28.36 2.51 8.41
N CYS A 183 27.76 3.66 8.08
CA CYS A 183 27.28 4.63 9.06
C CYS A 183 25.78 4.49 9.36
N ILE A 184 25.40 4.79 10.61
CA ILE A 184 24.03 4.68 11.12
C ILE A 184 23.58 5.99 11.77
N GLY A 185 22.46 6.56 11.34
CA GLY A 185 21.80 7.69 12.00
C GLY A 185 22.52 9.04 11.91
N LEU A 186 23.54 9.18 11.04
CA LEU A 186 24.31 10.43 10.93
C LEU A 186 23.54 11.51 10.17
N GLN A 187 23.73 12.76 10.61
CA GLN A 187 23.18 13.94 9.95
C GLN A 187 24.25 15.03 9.78
N ARG A 188 24.33 15.64 8.58
CA ARG A 188 25.24 16.77 8.30
C ARG A 188 26.71 16.50 8.63
N LYS A 189 27.16 15.27 8.38
CA LYS A 189 28.53 14.79 8.59
C LYS A 189 29.24 14.50 7.28
N LYS A 190 30.57 14.56 7.32
CA LYS A 190 31.46 14.23 6.20
C LYS A 190 32.59 13.31 6.62
N TYR A 191 33.08 12.46 5.71
CA TYR A 191 34.26 11.59 5.90
C TYR A 191 34.16 10.74 7.17
N CYS A 192 33.16 9.86 7.21
CA CYS A 192 32.89 9.02 8.38
C CYS A 192 32.92 7.52 8.04
N ILE A 193 33.60 6.74 8.88
CA ILE A 193 33.65 5.28 8.80
C ILE A 193 33.14 4.75 10.15
N LEU A 194 32.11 3.91 10.15
CA LEU A 194 31.48 3.34 11.35
C LEU A 194 31.15 4.43 12.41
N ASN A 195 30.50 5.51 11.98
CA ASN A 195 30.17 6.70 12.77
C ASN A 195 31.33 7.53 13.35
N LYS A 196 32.60 7.12 13.16
CA LYS A 196 33.76 7.94 13.51
C LYS A 196 34.13 8.85 12.34
N GLN A 197 34.35 10.14 12.63
CA GLN A 197 34.79 11.14 11.66
C GLN A 197 36.32 11.14 11.54
N TYR A 198 36.83 11.29 10.32
CA TYR A 198 38.25 11.27 9.95
C TYR A 198 38.63 12.56 9.20
N SER A 199 39.94 12.77 8.97
CA SER A 199 40.38 13.69 7.92
C SER A 199 39.97 13.16 6.53
N LYS A 200 40.00 14.05 5.52
CA LYS A 200 39.73 13.65 4.13
C LYS A 200 40.75 12.62 3.64
N GLU A 201 42.01 12.88 3.93
CA GLU A 201 43.17 12.08 3.54
C GLU A 201 43.13 10.70 4.21
N GLU A 202 42.85 10.65 5.52
CA GLU A 202 42.66 9.39 6.26
C GLU A 202 41.49 8.57 5.68
N TYR A 203 40.38 9.21 5.33
CA TYR A 203 39.22 8.53 4.75
C TYR A 203 39.52 7.97 3.36
N GLU A 204 40.14 8.78 2.49
CA GLU A 204 40.53 8.40 1.13
C GLU A 204 41.60 7.29 1.11
N GLU A 205 42.42 7.16 2.16
CA GLU A 205 43.35 6.04 2.33
C GLU A 205 42.68 4.76 2.89
N LEU A 206 41.75 4.90 3.84
CA LEU A 206 41.16 3.76 4.55
C LEU A 206 40.07 3.05 3.76
N VAL A 207 39.17 3.78 3.09
CA VAL A 207 38.00 3.19 2.44
C VAL A 207 38.37 2.19 1.33
N PRO A 208 39.35 2.44 0.44
CA PRO A 208 39.75 1.45 -0.57
C PRO A 208 40.21 0.12 0.03
N LYS A 209 40.94 0.14 1.15
CA LYS A 209 41.42 -1.07 1.86
C LYS A 209 40.26 -1.86 2.47
N ILE A 210 39.24 -1.17 2.97
CA ILE A 210 38.02 -1.81 3.50
C ILE A 210 37.24 -2.47 2.34
N ILE A 211 37.09 -1.77 1.20
CA ILE A 211 36.41 -2.31 0.01
C ILE A 211 37.15 -3.54 -0.54
N GLU A 212 38.48 -3.49 -0.63
CA GLU A 212 39.31 -4.62 -1.08
C GLU A 212 39.09 -5.85 -0.18
N HIS A 213 39.19 -5.69 1.15
CA HIS A 213 38.92 -6.77 2.10
C HIS A 213 37.48 -7.31 2.00
N MET A 214 36.48 -6.43 1.86
CA MET A 214 35.09 -6.84 1.68
C MET A 214 34.86 -7.57 0.35
N ALA A 215 35.64 -7.28 -0.69
CA ALA A 215 35.59 -8.01 -1.96
C ALA A 215 36.21 -9.41 -1.84
N GLU A 216 37.32 -9.55 -1.09
CA GLU A 216 37.92 -10.86 -0.77
C GLU A 216 36.98 -11.75 0.05
N THR A 217 36.22 -11.17 0.99
CA THR A 217 35.26 -11.90 1.84
C THR A 217 33.89 -12.12 1.18
N GLY A 218 33.63 -11.52 0.01
CA GLY A 218 32.34 -11.60 -0.71
C GLY A 218 31.22 -10.75 -0.10
N GLU A 219 31.54 -9.85 0.83
CA GLU A 219 30.59 -8.92 1.46
C GLU A 219 30.35 -7.66 0.62
N TRP A 220 31.35 -7.24 -0.17
CA TRP A 220 31.19 -6.11 -1.09
C TRP A 220 30.22 -6.49 -2.22
N GLY A 221 29.25 -5.62 -2.50
CA GLY A 221 28.18 -5.91 -3.45
C GLY A 221 26.89 -6.43 -2.83
N GLN A 222 26.85 -6.73 -1.53
CA GLN A 222 25.65 -7.28 -0.87
C GLN A 222 24.81 -6.19 -0.17
N PHE A 223 23.48 -6.33 -0.19
CA PHE A 223 22.60 -5.53 0.67
C PHE A 223 22.79 -5.88 2.16
N LEU A 224 22.31 -5.00 3.05
CA LEU A 224 22.40 -5.19 4.50
C LEU A 224 21.76 -6.54 4.91
N PRO A 225 22.50 -7.46 5.54
CA PRO A 225 22.00 -8.81 5.82
C PRO A 225 20.82 -8.79 6.81
N THR A 226 19.87 -9.70 6.61
CA THR A 226 18.63 -9.78 7.41
C THR A 226 18.87 -10.00 8.91
N THR A 227 20.04 -10.50 9.30
CA THR A 227 20.50 -10.61 10.69
C THR A 227 20.61 -9.25 11.40
N LEU A 228 20.92 -8.17 10.66
CA LEU A 228 20.99 -6.80 11.17
C LEU A 228 19.61 -6.13 11.30
N SER A 229 18.55 -6.67 10.71
CA SER A 229 17.18 -6.14 10.88
C SER A 229 16.81 -6.10 12.36
N PRO A 230 16.41 -4.95 12.93
CA PRO A 230 15.91 -4.89 14.29
C PRO A 230 14.48 -5.44 14.44
N TRP A 231 13.80 -5.79 13.35
CA TRP A 231 12.40 -6.24 13.32
C TRP A 231 12.26 -7.74 13.01
N GLY A 232 11.20 -8.36 13.54
CA GLY A 232 10.71 -9.65 13.06
C GLY A 232 10.01 -9.52 11.71
N TYR A 233 10.08 -10.55 10.85
CA TYR A 233 9.49 -10.52 9.51
C TYR A 233 8.01 -10.12 9.53
N ASN A 234 7.25 -10.68 10.47
CA ASN A 234 5.83 -10.44 10.73
C ASN A 234 5.49 -9.05 11.31
N GLU A 235 6.49 -8.19 11.53
CA GLU A 235 6.31 -6.77 11.87
C GLU A 235 6.63 -5.84 10.68
N THR A 236 7.14 -6.40 9.57
CA THR A 236 7.52 -5.63 8.39
C THR A 236 6.43 -5.66 7.32
N ALA A 237 6.37 -4.60 6.50
CA ALA A 237 5.50 -4.55 5.32
C ALA A 237 5.71 -5.73 4.35
N ALA A 238 6.91 -6.35 4.34
CA ALA A 238 7.16 -7.55 3.54
C ALA A 238 6.21 -8.71 3.91
N SER A 239 5.79 -8.83 5.17
CA SER A 239 4.81 -9.84 5.60
C SER A 239 3.36 -9.50 5.23
N GLU A 240 3.04 -8.23 4.96
CA GLU A 240 1.72 -7.81 4.50
C GLU A 240 1.50 -8.19 3.02
N TYR A 241 2.56 -8.15 2.22
CA TYR A 241 2.53 -8.43 0.77
C TYR A 241 2.95 -9.87 0.43
N PHE A 242 3.88 -10.44 1.20
CA PHE A 242 4.39 -11.80 1.05
C PHE A 242 4.21 -12.57 2.38
N PRO A 243 2.97 -12.92 2.76
CA PRO A 243 2.72 -13.58 4.04
C PRO A 243 3.42 -14.94 4.11
N LEU A 244 4.26 -15.12 5.14
CA LEU A 244 4.93 -16.38 5.47
C LEU A 244 4.49 -16.85 6.85
N SER A 245 4.43 -18.17 7.04
CA SER A 245 4.26 -18.73 8.38
C SER A 245 5.52 -18.56 9.24
N ARG A 246 5.34 -18.72 10.57
CA ARG A 246 6.44 -18.69 11.54
C ARG A 246 7.52 -19.73 11.23
N GLU A 247 7.12 -20.94 10.86
CA GLU A 247 8.05 -22.03 10.51
C GLU A 247 8.87 -21.67 9.26
N GLU A 248 8.19 -21.18 8.22
CA GLU A 248 8.82 -20.73 6.98
C GLU A 248 9.79 -19.56 7.15
N THR A 249 9.49 -18.65 8.08
CA THR A 249 10.38 -17.52 8.43
C THR A 249 11.63 -18.01 9.14
N LEU A 250 11.46 -18.84 10.19
CA LEU A 250 12.58 -19.36 10.98
C LEU A 250 13.48 -20.29 10.15
N LYS A 251 12.91 -21.08 9.23
CA LYS A 251 13.66 -21.93 8.29
C LYS A 251 14.57 -21.12 7.34
N ARG A 252 14.25 -19.84 7.07
CA ARG A 252 15.08 -18.91 6.30
C ARG A 252 16.13 -18.18 7.16
N GLY A 253 16.22 -18.48 8.46
CA GLY A 253 17.10 -17.80 9.41
C GLY A 253 16.66 -16.38 9.79
N TRP A 254 15.42 -16.00 9.47
CA TRP A 254 14.89 -14.66 9.73
C TRP A 254 14.24 -14.57 11.12
N LYS A 255 14.25 -13.37 11.70
CA LYS A 255 13.63 -13.11 13.01
C LYS A 255 12.10 -13.20 12.91
N TRP A 256 11.46 -13.74 13.94
CA TRP A 256 10.01 -13.71 14.11
C TRP A 256 9.69 -13.04 15.46
N LYS A 257 8.75 -12.11 15.46
CA LYS A 257 8.23 -11.49 16.68
C LYS A 257 7.13 -12.37 17.24
N GLU A 258 7.40 -12.99 18.39
CA GLU A 258 6.35 -13.64 19.18
C GLU A 258 5.35 -12.60 19.70
N ASP A 259 4.07 -12.98 19.76
CA ASP A 259 3.04 -12.20 20.43
C ASP A 259 3.43 -11.95 21.90
N ASP A 260 3.29 -10.70 22.36
CA ASP A 260 3.47 -10.41 23.78
C ASP A 260 2.34 -11.12 24.57
N PRO A 261 2.65 -11.90 25.62
CA PRO A 261 1.62 -12.55 26.44
C PRO A 261 0.89 -11.48 27.27
N LYS A 262 -0.22 -10.97 26.71
CA LYS A 262 -1.05 -9.92 27.29
C LYS A 262 -2.47 -10.45 27.51
N GLU A 263 -2.93 -10.37 28.76
CA GLU A 263 -4.34 -10.57 29.07
C GLU A 263 -5.15 -9.38 28.55
N PHE A 264 -5.93 -9.59 27.49
CA PHE A 264 -6.82 -8.56 26.97
C PHE A 264 -8.09 -8.47 27.83
N MET A 265 -8.51 -7.23 28.13
CA MET A 265 -9.77 -6.98 28.79
C MET A 265 -10.93 -7.33 27.85
N LYS A 266 -11.95 -8.01 28.36
CA LYS A 266 -13.21 -8.23 27.64
C LYS A 266 -13.93 -6.90 27.38
N GLN A 267 -14.77 -6.86 26.34
CA GLN A 267 -15.57 -5.67 26.05
C GLN A 267 -16.51 -5.36 27.23
N LYS A 268 -16.41 -4.12 27.72
CA LYS A 268 -17.26 -3.59 28.80
C LYS A 268 -18.07 -2.38 28.36
N TYR A 269 -17.58 -1.61 27.39
CA TYR A 269 -18.28 -0.46 26.86
C TYR A 269 -19.29 -0.93 25.81
N PRO A 270 -20.60 -0.73 26.00
CA PRO A 270 -21.59 -1.02 24.98
C PRO A 270 -21.43 0.01 23.85
N ILE A 271 -21.11 -0.43 22.64
CA ILE A 271 -21.05 0.43 21.45
C ILE A 271 -22.44 0.43 20.80
N PRO A 272 -23.18 1.56 20.79
CA PRO A 272 -24.44 1.69 20.05
C PRO A 272 -24.29 1.35 18.56
N ASP A 273 -25.41 1.07 17.89
CA ASP A 273 -25.38 0.84 16.44
C ASP A 273 -25.18 2.15 15.67
N ARG A 274 -25.83 3.25 16.09
CA ARG A 274 -25.69 4.56 15.46
C ARG A 274 -24.62 5.41 16.13
N ILE A 275 -23.83 6.14 15.34
CA ILE A 275 -22.82 7.11 15.82
C ILE A 275 -23.43 8.25 16.66
N ASP A 276 -24.70 8.60 16.40
CA ASP A 276 -25.42 9.68 17.08
C ASP A 276 -25.72 9.34 18.55
N ASP A 277 -25.92 8.05 18.84
CA ASP A 277 -26.22 7.53 20.18
C ASP A 277 -24.94 7.35 21.04
N VAL A 278 -23.76 7.34 20.42
CA VAL A 278 -22.47 7.15 21.10
C VAL A 278 -22.16 8.36 21.97
N GLN A 279 -21.88 8.13 23.25
CA GLN A 279 -21.56 9.18 24.20
C GLN A 279 -20.08 9.56 24.16
N ASP A 280 -19.75 10.77 24.62
CA ASP A 280 -18.39 11.34 24.54
C ASP A 280 -17.36 10.61 25.42
N ASP A 281 -17.82 9.84 26.41
CA ASP A 281 -16.99 9.02 27.31
C ASP A 281 -16.30 7.82 26.62
N ILE A 282 -16.69 7.50 25.38
CA ILE A 282 -16.03 6.45 24.57
C ILE A 282 -14.52 6.69 24.38
N VAL A 283 -14.06 7.94 24.46
CA VAL A 283 -12.65 8.31 24.30
C VAL A 283 -11.78 7.91 25.50
N ASP A 284 -12.41 7.74 26.67
CA ASP A 284 -11.76 7.27 27.90
C ASP A 284 -11.93 5.74 28.07
N ALA A 285 -12.86 5.13 27.32
CA ALA A 285 -13.11 3.70 27.32
C ALA A 285 -11.99 2.88 26.63
N VAL A 286 -11.86 1.62 27.04
CA VAL A 286 -11.04 0.62 26.34
C VAL A 286 -11.96 -0.35 25.62
N LEU A 287 -11.89 -0.33 24.30
CA LEU A 287 -12.67 -1.20 23.42
C LEU A 287 -11.92 -2.51 23.17
N THR A 288 -12.64 -3.52 22.69
CA THR A 288 -12.12 -4.87 22.44
C THR A 288 -12.49 -5.28 21.02
N CYS A 289 -11.51 -5.72 20.24
CA CYS A 289 -11.74 -6.12 18.85
C CYS A 289 -12.62 -7.37 18.79
N GLU A 290 -13.74 -7.32 18.05
CA GLU A 290 -14.68 -8.45 17.92
C GLU A 290 -14.05 -9.70 17.28
N GLU A 291 -12.96 -9.55 16.52
CA GLU A 291 -12.31 -10.66 15.80
C GLU A 291 -11.06 -11.22 16.52
N THR A 292 -10.23 -10.35 17.09
CA THR A 292 -8.90 -10.73 17.64
C THR A 292 -8.81 -10.62 19.16
N GLY A 293 -9.85 -10.11 19.83
CA GLY A 293 -9.82 -9.82 21.28
C GLY A 293 -8.86 -8.71 21.71
N ARG A 294 -7.94 -8.24 20.84
CA ARG A 294 -6.97 -7.18 21.17
C ARG A 294 -7.70 -5.89 21.55
N ASN A 295 -7.23 -5.23 22.61
CA ASN A 295 -7.79 -3.95 23.05
C ASN A 295 -7.33 -2.78 22.18
N TYR A 296 -8.17 -1.76 22.06
CA TYR A 296 -7.87 -0.49 21.39
C TYR A 296 -8.66 0.66 22.03
N ARG A 297 -8.35 1.90 21.64
CA ARG A 297 -9.07 3.11 22.06
C ARG A 297 -9.42 3.94 20.82
N ILE A 298 -10.35 4.88 20.98
CA ILE A 298 -10.68 5.91 19.99
C ILE A 298 -10.22 7.26 20.55
N THR A 299 -9.43 8.02 19.79
CA THR A 299 -9.02 9.37 20.19
C THR A 299 -10.15 10.38 20.02
N LYS A 300 -10.06 11.53 20.71
CA LYS A 300 -11.03 12.64 20.56
C LYS A 300 -11.12 13.14 19.11
N GLN A 301 -10.00 13.14 18.40
CA GLN A 301 -9.89 13.52 17.00
C GLN A 301 -10.60 12.51 16.08
N GLU A 302 -10.37 11.21 16.27
CA GLU A 302 -11.08 10.15 15.53
C GLU A 302 -12.58 10.19 15.79
N PHE A 303 -13.01 10.36 17.05
CA PHE A 303 -14.43 10.43 17.39
C PHE A 303 -15.13 11.64 16.76
N ALA A 304 -14.50 12.82 16.81
CA ALA A 304 -15.01 14.03 16.16
C ALA A 304 -15.05 13.89 14.62
N PHE A 305 -14.12 13.14 14.03
CA PHE A 305 -14.17 12.78 12.61
C PHE A 305 -15.33 11.83 12.31
N TYR A 306 -15.50 10.76 13.10
CA TYR A 306 -16.57 9.78 12.92
C TYR A 306 -17.97 10.40 13.01
N ARG A 307 -18.25 11.22 14.05
CA ARG A 307 -19.51 11.97 14.14
C ARG A 307 -19.72 12.90 12.94
N ARG A 308 -18.73 13.74 12.59
CA ARG A 308 -18.84 14.69 11.46
C ARG A 308 -19.09 14.02 10.11
N ARG A 309 -18.60 12.79 9.94
CA ARG A 309 -18.72 12.02 8.69
C ARG A 309 -19.86 11.00 8.71
N GLU A 310 -20.65 10.96 9.79
CA GLU A 310 -21.73 9.98 9.99
C GLU A 310 -21.22 8.53 9.88
N ILE A 311 -19.98 8.28 10.34
CA ILE A 311 -19.32 6.97 10.31
C ILE A 311 -19.51 6.29 11.67
N PRO A 312 -20.06 5.06 11.73
CA PRO A 312 -20.18 4.28 12.97
C PRO A 312 -18.81 3.97 13.58
N ILE A 313 -18.78 3.82 14.90
CA ILE A 313 -17.55 3.42 15.63
C ILE A 313 -17.04 2.07 15.11
N PRO A 314 -15.76 1.96 14.73
CA PRO A 314 -15.19 0.71 14.28
C PRO A 314 -15.15 -0.31 15.43
N ARG A 315 -15.60 -1.53 15.16
CA ARG A 315 -15.57 -2.67 16.10
C ARG A 315 -14.32 -3.55 16.02
N LYS A 316 -13.43 -3.20 15.09
CA LYS A 316 -12.12 -3.84 14.86
C LYS A 316 -11.00 -2.84 15.11
N HIS A 317 -9.92 -3.31 15.74
CA HIS A 317 -8.77 -2.46 16.05
C HIS A 317 -8.09 -1.93 14.77
N PRO A 318 -7.33 -0.81 14.82
CA PRO A 318 -6.77 -0.16 13.65
C PRO A 318 -5.99 -1.09 12.70
N HIS A 319 -5.07 -1.90 13.23
CA HIS A 319 -4.31 -2.85 12.42
C HIS A 319 -5.19 -3.89 11.70
N ARG A 320 -6.30 -4.37 12.29
CA ARG A 320 -7.18 -5.33 11.58
C ARG A 320 -7.93 -4.65 10.45
N ARG A 321 -8.42 -3.42 10.65
CA ARG A 321 -9.01 -2.60 9.58
C ARG A 321 -8.00 -2.28 8.47
N HIS A 322 -6.72 -2.14 8.80
CA HIS A 322 -5.66 -1.98 7.82
C HIS A 322 -5.47 -3.24 6.98
N LEU A 323 -5.38 -4.42 7.60
CA LEU A 323 -5.28 -5.70 6.88
C LEU A 323 -6.51 -5.96 6.01
N GLU A 324 -7.72 -5.64 6.50
CA GLU A 324 -8.94 -5.71 5.69
C GLU A 324 -8.88 -4.78 4.46
N ARG A 325 -8.36 -3.55 4.64
CA ARG A 325 -8.14 -2.62 3.52
C ARG A 325 -7.09 -3.14 2.53
N LEU A 326 -6.02 -3.79 2.98
CA LEU A 326 -5.03 -4.41 2.10
C LEU A 326 -5.60 -5.61 1.36
N SER A 327 -6.45 -6.43 2.01
CA SER A 327 -7.06 -7.62 1.39
C SER A 327 -8.05 -7.34 0.25
N LEU A 328 -8.41 -6.07 0.04
CA LEU A 328 -9.18 -5.63 -1.11
C LEU A 328 -8.30 -5.42 -2.36
N GLN A 329 -7.00 -5.16 -2.18
CA GLN A 329 -6.07 -5.06 -3.29
C GLN A 329 -5.84 -6.45 -3.90
N ASN A 330 -5.70 -6.50 -5.23
CA ASN A 330 -5.24 -7.71 -5.88
C ASN A 330 -3.76 -7.98 -5.48
N PRO A 331 -3.42 -9.24 -5.18
CA PRO A 331 -2.05 -9.63 -4.82
C PRO A 331 -1.07 -9.40 -5.99
N TRP A 332 0.22 -9.29 -5.66
CA TRP A 332 1.29 -9.07 -6.63
C TRP A 332 1.73 -10.38 -7.31
N GLN A 333 0.77 -11.01 -7.94
CA GLN A 333 0.96 -12.19 -8.76
C GLN A 333 0.12 -12.04 -10.02
N VAL A 334 0.68 -12.47 -11.16
CA VAL A 334 0.01 -12.40 -12.45
C VAL A 334 -0.29 -13.81 -12.93
N TRP A 335 -1.57 -14.09 -13.11
CA TRP A 335 -2.08 -15.37 -13.63
C TRP A 335 -2.45 -15.27 -15.10
N ALA A 336 -2.44 -16.40 -15.78
CA ALA A 336 -3.13 -16.57 -17.06
C ALA A 336 -4.60 -16.89 -16.79
N ARG A 337 -5.52 -16.06 -17.29
CA ARG A 337 -6.96 -16.34 -17.40
C ARG A 337 -7.37 -16.28 -18.87
N LYS A 338 -8.63 -16.62 -19.16
CA LYS A 338 -9.25 -16.36 -20.47
C LYS A 338 -10.32 -15.29 -20.29
N CYS A 339 -10.33 -14.28 -21.17
CA CYS A 339 -11.37 -13.25 -21.21
C CYS A 339 -12.75 -13.93 -21.27
N GLU A 340 -13.66 -13.54 -20.39
CA GLU A 340 -14.94 -14.26 -20.30
C GLU A 340 -15.86 -14.01 -21.50
N LYS A 341 -15.77 -12.82 -22.13
CA LYS A 341 -16.52 -12.45 -23.34
C LYS A 341 -15.96 -13.09 -24.63
N CYS A 342 -14.65 -12.97 -24.89
CA CYS A 342 -14.05 -13.41 -26.18
C CYS A 342 -13.11 -14.62 -26.09
N ARG A 343 -12.90 -15.20 -24.91
CA ARG A 343 -12.06 -16.39 -24.63
C ARG A 343 -10.58 -16.28 -24.98
N LYS A 344 -10.11 -15.12 -25.49
CA LYS A 344 -8.69 -14.79 -25.67
C LYS A 344 -7.94 -14.91 -24.34
N GLU A 345 -6.71 -15.39 -24.40
CA GLU A 345 -5.82 -15.45 -23.24
C GLU A 345 -5.44 -14.04 -22.76
N ILE A 346 -5.46 -13.86 -21.44
CA ILE A 346 -5.17 -12.61 -20.74
C ILE A 346 -4.25 -12.88 -19.56
N ARG A 347 -3.39 -11.89 -19.25
CA ARG A 347 -2.60 -11.86 -18.01
C ARG A 347 -3.27 -10.89 -17.05
N THR A 348 -3.46 -11.29 -15.79
CA THR A 348 -4.25 -10.53 -14.82
C THR A 348 -3.86 -10.82 -13.37
N THR A 349 -4.11 -9.86 -12.47
CA THR A 349 -3.94 -9.99 -11.01
C THR A 349 -5.17 -10.56 -10.30
N TYR A 350 -6.26 -10.85 -11.04
CA TYR A 350 -7.37 -11.66 -10.55
C TYR A 350 -7.02 -13.15 -10.65
N ALA A 351 -6.83 -13.82 -9.50
CA ALA A 351 -6.53 -15.24 -9.48
C ALA A 351 -7.66 -16.10 -10.12
N PRO A 352 -7.37 -17.31 -10.64
CA PRO A 352 -8.34 -18.11 -11.40
C PRO A 352 -9.52 -18.67 -10.58
N ASP A 353 -9.37 -18.71 -9.25
CA ASP A 353 -10.35 -19.16 -8.27
C ASP A 353 -11.27 -18.03 -7.76
N ARG A 354 -10.94 -16.76 -8.08
CA ARG A 354 -11.77 -15.62 -7.66
C ARG A 354 -13.01 -15.42 -8.55
N PRO A 355 -14.13 -14.94 -7.98
CA PRO A 355 -15.42 -14.90 -8.67
C PRO A 355 -15.62 -13.69 -9.61
N GLU A 356 -14.71 -12.72 -9.67
CA GLU A 356 -14.91 -11.55 -10.53
C GLU A 356 -14.85 -11.94 -12.02
N ILE A 357 -15.77 -11.37 -12.81
CA ILE A 357 -15.80 -11.50 -14.27
C ILE A 357 -14.65 -10.67 -14.84
N VAL A 358 -13.73 -11.29 -15.58
CA VAL A 358 -12.55 -10.57 -16.13
C VAL A 358 -12.56 -10.50 -17.65
N TYR A 359 -12.56 -9.28 -18.19
CA TYR A 359 -12.54 -9.00 -19.62
C TYR A 359 -11.17 -8.47 -20.08
N CYS A 360 -10.78 -8.80 -21.32
CA CYS A 360 -9.68 -8.09 -21.97
C CYS A 360 -10.08 -6.63 -22.26
N GLU A 361 -9.10 -5.74 -22.39
CA GLU A 361 -9.31 -4.30 -22.55
C GLU A 361 -10.38 -3.96 -23.61
N GLN A 362 -10.27 -4.54 -24.81
CA GLN A 362 -11.25 -4.33 -25.90
C GLN A 362 -12.68 -4.75 -25.53
N CYS A 363 -12.84 -5.84 -24.79
CA CYS A 363 -14.14 -6.35 -24.37
C CYS A 363 -14.73 -5.57 -23.20
N TYR A 364 -13.89 -5.07 -22.28
CA TYR A 364 -14.27 -4.20 -21.18
C TYR A 364 -14.71 -2.83 -21.70
N LEU A 365 -13.88 -2.20 -22.54
CA LEU A 365 -14.19 -0.87 -23.10
C LEU A 365 -15.52 -0.88 -23.87
N ALA A 366 -15.81 -1.93 -24.64
CA ALA A 366 -17.05 -2.07 -25.40
C ALA A 366 -18.26 -2.66 -24.60
N GLU A 367 -18.14 -2.81 -23.28
CA GLU A 367 -19.26 -3.13 -22.39
C GLU A 367 -19.58 -1.95 -21.44
N VAL A 368 -18.55 -1.23 -21.02
CA VAL A 368 -18.64 -0.12 -20.04
C VAL A 368 -18.74 1.25 -20.71
N TYR A 369 -18.32 1.39 -21.98
CA TYR A 369 -18.35 2.64 -22.78
C TYR A 369 -18.95 2.45 -24.18
#